data_AF-A0AB34K3S1-F1
#
_entry.id   AF-A0AB34K3S1-F1
#
_cell.length_a   1.000
_cell.length_b   1.000
_cell.length_c   1.000
_cell.angle_alpha   90.00
_cell.angle_beta   90.00
_cell.angle_gamma   90.00
#
_symmetry.space_group_name_H-M   'P 1'
#
loop_
_entity.id
_entity.type
_entity.pdbx_description
1 polymer ?
#
loop_
_entity_poly.entity_id
_entity_poly.type
_entity_poly.pdbx_seq_one_letter_code
_entity_poly.pdbx_strand_id
1 'polypeptide(L)'
;MLAADKLLLQSNVKQRAIQLREKELNLFNDNFNAVGTQSAVLAGFAMTSFAEIDLPHNAFYAQKACLHLFVTISICANLMCTASTTFVSVWGSGKALRGKDGSMDKAVDGMHAERAFIFACFGVGLITTLMALMSAAWILMTLEVAIVASMGISWSIYVIIRQARRIHAKFGLSPSEAVTFSDIMTSPVIPSTSDSSEPEVLLLKNAQQHARRGIYDV
;
A
#
# COMPACT_ATOMS: atom_id res chain seq x y z
N MET A 1 -10.28 32.15 -30.59
CA MET A 1 -9.63 30.87 -30.97
C MET A 1 -8.64 30.41 -29.91
N LEU A 2 -7.62 31.21 -29.57
CA LEU A 2 -6.65 30.91 -28.48
C LEU A 2 -7.24 30.50 -27.12
N ALA A 3 -8.34 31.12 -26.69
CA ALA A 3 -8.99 30.76 -25.42
C ALA A 3 -9.59 29.33 -25.45
N ALA A 4 -10.11 28.91 -26.60
CA ALA A 4 -10.65 27.55 -26.78
C ALA A 4 -9.52 26.52 -26.80
N ASP A 5 -8.40 26.82 -27.46
CA ASP A 5 -7.22 25.95 -27.48
C ASP A 5 -6.61 25.79 -26.08
N LYS A 6 -6.58 26.88 -25.30
CA LYS A 6 -6.15 26.84 -23.89
C LYS A 6 -7.07 25.96 -23.03
N LEU A 7 -8.39 26.08 -23.19
CA LEU A 7 -9.35 25.26 -22.46
C LEU A 7 -9.25 23.77 -22.85
N LEU A 8 -9.06 23.48 -24.14
CA LEU A 8 -8.84 22.12 -24.63
C LEU A 8 -7.55 21.53 -24.07
N LEU A 9 -6.46 22.28 -24.02
CA LEU A 9 -5.20 21.83 -23.41
C LEU A 9 -5.38 21.57 -21.91
N GLN A 10 -6.04 22.46 -21.17
CA GLN A 10 -6.31 22.27 -19.75
C GLN A 10 -7.17 21.03 -19.50
N SER A 11 -8.20 20.80 -20.32
CA SER A 11 -9.04 19.60 -20.24
C SER A 11 -8.24 18.33 -20.53
N ASN A 12 -7.43 18.32 -21.59
CA ASN A 12 -6.57 17.20 -21.95
C ASN A 12 -5.55 16.87 -20.85
N VAL A 13 -4.93 17.89 -20.24
CA VAL A 13 -3.99 17.69 -19.14
C VAL A 13 -4.71 17.08 -17.94
N LYS A 14 -5.86 17.65 -17.52
CA LYS A 14 -6.66 17.08 -16.41
C LYS A 14 -7.08 15.63 -16.68
N GLN A 15 -7.49 15.31 -17.90
CA GLN A 15 -7.88 13.95 -18.28
C GLN A 15 -6.71 12.96 -18.18
N ARG A 16 -5.53 13.33 -18.70
CA ARG A 16 -4.31 12.51 -18.57
C ARG A 16 -3.89 12.33 -17.12
N ALA A 17 -4.09 13.36 -16.31
CA ALA A 17 -3.79 13.35 -14.90
C ALA A 17 -4.67 12.33 -14.14
N ILE A 18 -5.97 12.31 -14.42
CA ILE A 18 -6.91 11.31 -13.87
C ILE A 18 -6.53 9.89 -14.32
N GLN A 19 -6.21 9.70 -15.61
CA GLN A 19 -5.77 8.40 -16.14
C GLN A 19 -4.49 7.89 -15.47
N LEU A 20 -3.59 8.79 -15.07
CA LEU A 20 -2.38 8.40 -14.35
C LEU A 20 -2.73 7.86 -12.95
N ARG A 21 -3.62 8.54 -12.22
CA ARG A 21 -4.08 8.07 -10.91
C ARG A 21 -4.84 6.75 -10.98
N GLU A 22 -5.62 6.55 -12.03
CA GLU A 22 -6.27 5.27 -12.31
C GLU A 22 -5.25 4.14 -12.46
N LYS A 23 -4.15 4.38 -13.19
CA LYS A 23 -3.06 3.41 -13.30
C LYS A 23 -2.37 3.14 -11.96
N GLU A 24 -2.14 4.17 -11.14
CA GLU A 24 -1.54 4.01 -9.82
C GLU A 24 -2.45 3.21 -8.87
N LEU A 25 -3.76 3.47 -8.89
CA LEU A 25 -4.72 2.71 -8.10
C LEU A 25 -4.74 1.24 -8.52
N ASN A 26 -4.79 0.97 -9.82
CA ASN A 26 -4.76 -0.40 -10.34
C ASN A 26 -3.45 -1.11 -9.97
N LEU A 27 -2.31 -0.41 -10.05
CA LEU A 27 -1.02 -0.93 -9.61
C LEU A 27 -1.04 -1.33 -8.13
N PHE A 28 -1.59 -0.50 -7.24
CA PHE A 28 -1.68 -0.86 -5.82
C PHE A 28 -2.61 -2.04 -5.59
N ASN A 29 -3.76 -2.07 -6.27
CA ASN A 29 -4.73 -3.14 -6.11
C ASN A 29 -4.16 -4.49 -6.58
N ASP A 30 -3.50 -4.52 -7.74
CA ASP A 30 -2.83 -5.72 -8.28
C ASP A 30 -1.73 -6.21 -7.33
N ASN A 31 -0.90 -5.29 -6.83
CA ASN A 31 0.17 -5.64 -5.89
C ASN A 31 -0.39 -6.16 -4.56
N PHE A 32 -1.43 -5.53 -4.00
CA PHE A 32 -2.04 -5.97 -2.74
C PHE A 32 -2.81 -7.29 -2.91
N ASN A 33 -3.44 -7.54 -4.04
CA ASN A 33 -4.08 -8.83 -4.32
C ASN A 33 -3.05 -9.96 -4.44
N ALA A 34 -1.92 -9.70 -5.11
CA ALA A 34 -0.82 -10.66 -5.21
C ALA A 34 -0.22 -10.97 -3.83
N VAL A 35 0.11 -9.96 -3.03
CA VAL A 35 0.65 -10.13 -1.68
C VAL A 35 -0.36 -10.80 -0.76
N GLY A 36 -1.63 -10.39 -0.80
CA GLY A 36 -2.70 -10.95 0.02
C GLY A 36 -2.95 -12.43 -0.26
N THR A 37 -2.86 -12.85 -1.51
CA THR A 37 -2.99 -14.27 -1.88
C THR A 37 -1.78 -15.07 -1.39
N GLN A 38 -0.56 -14.54 -1.54
CA GLN A 38 0.65 -15.19 -1.05
C GLN A 38 0.65 -15.32 0.48
N SER A 39 0.24 -14.28 1.21
CA SER A 39 0.14 -14.33 2.67
C SER A 39 -0.93 -15.30 3.13
N ALA A 40 -2.10 -15.36 2.47
CA ALA A 40 -3.14 -16.32 2.79
C ALA A 40 -2.66 -17.78 2.64
N VAL A 41 -1.92 -18.08 1.57
CA VAL A 41 -1.33 -19.41 1.35
C VAL A 41 -0.31 -19.75 2.44
N LEU A 42 0.58 -18.81 2.79
CA LEU A 42 1.55 -19.01 3.87
C LEU A 42 0.87 -19.24 5.23
N ALA A 43 -0.18 -18.48 5.54
CA ALA A 43 -0.97 -18.68 6.76
C ALA A 43 -1.63 -20.08 6.77
N GLY A 44 -2.17 -20.52 5.64
CA GLY A 44 -2.76 -21.86 5.48
C GLY A 44 -1.74 -22.96 5.77
N PHE A 45 -0.56 -22.91 5.13
CA PHE A 45 0.50 -23.90 5.38
C PHE A 45 0.99 -23.90 6.82
N ALA A 46 1.13 -22.73 7.44
CA ALA A 46 1.51 -22.63 8.85
C ALA A 46 0.43 -23.21 9.78
N MET A 47 -0.86 -22.98 9.47
CA MET A 47 -1.98 -23.53 10.24
C MET A 47 -2.09 -25.06 10.09
N THR A 48 -1.93 -25.60 8.88
CA THR A 48 -1.87 -27.05 8.65
C THR A 48 -0.71 -27.67 9.41
N SER A 49 0.48 -27.06 9.34
CA SER A 49 1.65 -27.52 10.10
C SER A 49 1.38 -27.50 11.61
N PHE A 50 0.68 -26.49 12.12
CA PHE A 50 0.29 -26.41 13.53
C PHE A 50 -0.67 -27.55 13.94
N ALA A 51 -1.59 -27.92 13.05
CA ALA A 51 -2.61 -28.93 13.34
C ALA A 51 -2.12 -30.37 13.17
N GLU A 52 -1.19 -30.62 12.24
CA GLU A 52 -0.74 -31.96 11.86
C GLU A 52 0.56 -32.41 12.56
N ILE A 53 1.36 -31.49 13.11
CA ILE A 53 2.62 -31.88 13.77
C ILE A 53 2.32 -32.55 15.11
N ASP A 54 2.49 -33.86 15.16
CA ASP A 54 2.53 -34.63 16.41
C ASP A 54 3.90 -34.50 17.08
N LEU A 55 3.97 -33.77 18.20
CA LEU A 55 5.23 -33.58 18.92
C LEU A 55 5.54 -34.78 19.82
N PRO A 56 6.74 -35.40 19.69
CA PRO A 56 7.15 -36.48 20.59
C PRO A 56 7.20 -35.97 22.04
N HIS A 57 6.68 -36.77 22.97
CA HIS A 57 6.54 -36.36 24.37
C HIS A 57 7.90 -35.99 25.02
N ASN A 58 8.99 -36.63 24.57
CA ASN A 58 10.35 -36.49 25.10
C ASN A 58 11.17 -35.29 24.56
N ALA A 59 10.62 -34.46 23.66
CA ALA A 59 11.34 -33.29 23.16
C ALA A 59 11.46 -32.18 24.21
N PHE A 60 12.59 -31.45 24.19
CA PHE A 60 12.88 -30.36 25.13
C PHE A 60 11.80 -29.28 25.11
N TYR A 61 11.33 -28.86 26.29
CA TYR A 61 10.27 -27.87 26.44
C TYR A 61 10.55 -26.56 25.68
N ALA A 62 11.80 -26.09 25.72
CA ALA A 62 12.21 -24.87 25.04
C ALA A 62 12.01 -24.94 23.52
N GLN A 63 12.31 -26.07 22.87
CA GLN A 63 12.13 -26.22 21.42
C GLN A 63 10.65 -26.26 21.03
N LYS A 64 9.81 -26.94 21.83
CA LYS A 64 8.35 -26.94 21.64
C LYS A 64 7.78 -25.53 21.75
N ALA A 65 8.21 -24.78 22.76
CA ALA A 65 7.80 -23.40 22.97
C ALA A 65 8.22 -22.50 21.80
N CYS A 66 9.45 -22.63 21.31
CA CYS A 66 9.94 -21.89 20.14
C CYS A 66 9.11 -22.19 18.88
N LEU A 67 8.83 -23.47 18.60
CA LEU A 67 8.00 -23.86 17.47
C LEU A 67 6.61 -23.20 17.54
N HIS A 68 5.89 -23.39 18.65
CA HIS A 68 4.55 -22.83 18.80
C HIS A 68 4.56 -21.30 18.71
N LEU A 69 5.54 -20.64 19.34
CA LEU A 69 5.67 -19.18 19.26
C LEU A 69 5.86 -18.70 17.82
N PHE A 70 6.79 -19.28 17.06
CA PHE A 70 7.03 -18.85 15.68
C PHE A 70 5.87 -19.17 14.74
N VAL A 71 5.22 -20.32 14.90
CA VAL A 71 4.05 -20.71 14.11
C VAL A 71 2.88 -19.76 14.39
N THR A 72 2.56 -19.47 15.65
CA THR A 72 1.48 -18.54 16.00
C THR A 72 1.77 -17.14 15.47
N ILE A 73 2.99 -16.62 15.63
CA ILE A 73 3.35 -15.31 15.07
C ILE A 73 3.24 -15.30 13.54
N SER A 74 3.67 -16.36 12.86
CA SER A 74 3.53 -16.48 11.40
C SER A 74 2.06 -16.42 10.97
N ILE A 75 1.20 -17.23 11.58
CA ILE A 75 -0.23 -17.27 11.26
C ILE A 75 -0.86 -15.89 11.47
N CYS A 76 -0.63 -15.28 12.64
CA CYS A 76 -1.18 -13.96 12.96
C CYS A 76 -0.66 -12.87 12.01
N ALA A 77 0.63 -12.83 11.72
CA ALA A 77 1.23 -11.81 10.85
C ALA A 77 0.74 -11.94 9.39
N ASN A 78 0.66 -13.17 8.87
CA ASN A 78 0.18 -13.41 7.51
C ASN A 78 -1.33 -13.16 7.38
N LEU A 79 -2.15 -13.53 8.37
CA LEU A 79 -3.58 -13.20 8.38
C LEU A 79 -3.81 -11.69 8.51
N MET A 80 -3.02 -10.99 9.33
CA MET A 80 -3.06 -9.52 9.42
C MET A 80 -2.75 -8.89 8.06
N CYS A 81 -1.68 -9.35 7.39
CA CYS A 81 -1.35 -8.91 6.04
C CYS A 81 -2.52 -9.11 5.06
N THR A 82 -3.10 -10.32 5.01
CA THR A 82 -4.25 -10.63 4.14
C THR A 82 -5.47 -9.76 4.45
N ALA A 83 -5.76 -9.53 5.73
CA ALA A 83 -6.88 -8.68 6.13
C ALA A 83 -6.64 -7.23 5.71
N SER A 84 -5.46 -6.68 5.99
CA SER A 84 -5.08 -5.32 5.61
C SER A 84 -5.11 -5.10 4.09
N THR A 85 -4.57 -6.02 3.28
CA THR A 85 -4.65 -5.92 1.82
C THR A 85 -6.09 -5.91 1.34
N THR A 86 -6.95 -6.75 1.91
CA THR A 86 -8.37 -6.82 1.56
C THR A 86 -9.09 -5.51 1.89
N PHE A 87 -8.88 -5.00 3.10
CA PHE A 87 -9.47 -3.74 3.55
C PHE A 87 -9.03 -2.55 2.70
N VAL A 88 -7.73 -2.43 2.41
CA VAL A 88 -7.19 -1.35 1.59
C VAL A 88 -7.68 -1.43 0.15
N SER A 89 -7.75 -2.62 -0.45
CA SER A 89 -8.25 -2.78 -1.82
C SER A 89 -9.75 -2.47 -1.94
N VAL A 90 -10.58 -2.93 -0.99
CA VAL A 90 -12.03 -2.70 -1.00
C VAL A 90 -12.36 -1.24 -0.72
N TRP A 91 -11.82 -0.66 0.36
CA TRP A 91 -12.13 0.73 0.73
C TRP A 91 -11.40 1.75 -0.14
N GLY A 92 -10.17 1.45 -0.57
CA GLY A 92 -9.41 2.31 -1.49
C GLY A 92 -10.13 2.47 -2.83
N SER A 93 -10.48 1.35 -3.47
CA SER A 93 -11.24 1.37 -4.74
C SER A 93 -12.64 1.97 -4.57
N GLY A 94 -13.32 1.67 -3.46
CA GLY A 94 -14.63 2.26 -3.16
C GLY A 94 -14.58 3.79 -3.04
N LYS A 95 -13.56 4.32 -2.35
CA LYS A 95 -13.34 5.76 -2.18
C LYS A 95 -12.93 6.45 -3.48
N ALA A 96 -12.16 5.77 -4.32
CA ALA A 96 -11.76 6.25 -5.63
C ALA A 96 -12.95 6.42 -6.59
N LEU A 97 -13.82 5.40 -6.68
CA LEU A 97 -14.92 5.37 -7.66
C LEU A 97 -16.16 6.16 -7.23
N ARG A 98 -16.44 6.24 -5.93
CA ARG A 98 -17.70 6.83 -5.41
C ARG A 98 -17.52 8.20 -4.76
N GLY A 99 -16.28 8.67 -4.63
CA GLY A 99 -16.00 9.94 -3.99
C GLY A 99 -16.21 11.13 -4.91
N LYS A 100 -16.34 12.32 -4.31
CA LYS A 100 -16.34 13.61 -5.04
C LYS A 100 -14.97 13.86 -5.71
N ASP A 101 -14.89 14.85 -6.60
CA ASP A 101 -13.65 15.22 -7.27
C ASP A 101 -12.46 15.33 -6.29
N GLY A 102 -11.32 14.75 -6.66
CA GLY A 102 -10.11 14.64 -5.82
C GLY A 102 -10.12 13.49 -4.79
N SER A 103 -11.21 12.73 -4.67
CA SER A 103 -11.24 11.53 -3.82
C SER A 103 -10.33 10.41 -4.34
N MET A 104 -10.11 10.36 -5.65
CA MET A 104 -9.16 9.45 -6.30
C MET A 104 -7.74 9.65 -5.77
N ASP A 105 -7.26 10.90 -5.74
CA ASP A 105 -5.93 11.24 -5.22
C ASP A 105 -5.78 10.80 -3.76
N LYS A 106 -6.78 11.13 -2.92
CA LYS A 106 -6.78 10.75 -1.50
C LYS A 106 -6.82 9.23 -1.29
N ALA A 107 -7.45 8.49 -2.19
CA ALA A 107 -7.49 7.03 -2.12
C ALA A 107 -6.10 6.45 -2.44
N VAL A 108 -5.47 6.91 -3.52
CA VAL A 108 -4.13 6.47 -3.93
C VAL A 108 -3.08 6.80 -2.85
N ASP A 109 -3.11 8.01 -2.31
CA ASP A 109 -2.18 8.42 -1.25
C ASP A 109 -2.37 7.59 0.03
N GLY A 110 -3.63 7.25 0.37
CA GLY A 110 -3.95 6.35 1.48
C GLY A 110 -3.43 4.93 1.26
N MET A 111 -3.60 4.39 0.05
CA MET A 111 -3.06 3.07 -0.32
C MET A 111 -1.52 3.07 -0.26
N HIS A 112 -0.88 4.16 -0.67
CA HIS A 112 0.57 4.32 -0.58
C HIS A 112 1.06 4.35 0.88
N ALA A 113 0.35 5.01 1.79
CA ALA A 113 0.72 5.08 3.21
C ALA A 113 0.67 3.70 3.89
N GLU A 114 -0.34 2.88 3.59
CA GLU A 114 -0.52 1.54 4.18
C GLU A 114 0.46 0.49 3.64
N ARG A 115 1.08 0.78 2.49
CA ARG A 115 1.99 -0.13 1.79
C ARG A 115 3.11 -0.66 2.71
N ALA A 116 3.74 0.22 3.48
CA ALA A 116 4.90 -0.16 4.31
C ALA A 116 4.49 -1.13 5.43
N PHE A 117 3.33 -0.92 6.05
CA PHE A 117 2.80 -1.80 7.08
C PHE A 117 2.46 -3.18 6.52
N ILE A 118 1.75 -3.24 5.39
CA ILE A 118 1.39 -4.50 4.71
C ILE A 118 2.65 -5.32 4.38
N PHE A 119 3.66 -4.70 3.75
CA PHE A 119 4.90 -5.40 3.41
C PHE A 119 5.73 -5.80 4.65
N ALA A 120 5.68 -5.03 5.73
CA ALA A 120 6.33 -5.41 6.99
C ALA A 120 5.66 -6.64 7.61
N CYS A 121 4.32 -6.69 7.67
CA CYS A 121 3.59 -7.87 8.15
C CYS A 121 3.86 -9.11 7.30
N PHE A 122 3.86 -8.97 5.97
CA PHE A 122 4.22 -10.06 5.06
C PHE A 122 5.66 -10.55 5.31
N GLY A 123 6.62 -9.63 5.43
CA GLY A 123 8.01 -9.97 5.70
C GLY A 123 8.20 -10.68 7.04
N VAL A 124 7.54 -10.19 8.10
CA VAL A 124 7.55 -10.85 9.42
C VAL A 124 6.96 -12.26 9.32
N GLY A 125 5.79 -12.41 8.70
CA GLY A 125 5.14 -13.70 8.51
C GLY A 125 6.00 -14.70 7.73
N LEU A 126 6.69 -14.24 6.68
CA LEU A 126 7.58 -15.07 5.89
C LEU A 126 8.80 -15.54 6.70
N ILE A 127 9.47 -14.63 7.42
CA ILE A 127 10.65 -14.97 8.23
C ILE A 127 10.29 -15.90 9.38
N THR A 128 9.19 -15.64 10.09
CA THR A 128 8.75 -16.49 11.21
C THR A 128 8.29 -17.86 10.74
N THR A 129 7.75 -17.99 9.53
CA THR A 129 7.46 -19.31 8.90
C THR A 129 8.74 -20.13 8.71
N LEU A 130 9.81 -19.50 8.23
CA LEU A 130 11.11 -20.16 8.06
C LEU A 130 11.74 -20.53 9.41
N MET A 131 11.59 -19.68 10.42
CA MET A 131 12.06 -19.97 11.79
C MET A 131 11.25 -21.11 12.44
N ALA A 132 9.95 -21.17 12.19
CA ALA A 132 9.09 -22.29 12.59
C ALA A 132 9.54 -23.59 11.92
N LEU A 133 9.82 -23.57 10.60
CA LEU A 133 10.34 -24.71 9.87
C LEU A 133 11.69 -25.20 10.43
N MET A 134 12.58 -24.26 10.77
CA MET A 134 13.85 -24.59 11.41
C MET A 134 13.59 -25.29 12.75
N SER A 135 12.72 -24.73 13.59
CA SER A 135 12.36 -25.32 14.89
C SER A 135 11.74 -26.73 14.75
N ALA A 136 10.90 -26.93 13.74
CA ALA A 136 10.30 -28.23 13.42
C ALA A 136 11.35 -29.26 12.99
N ALA A 137 12.34 -28.87 12.16
CA ALA A 137 13.42 -29.75 11.74
C ALA A 137 14.24 -30.28 12.93
N TRP A 138 14.50 -29.44 13.93
CA TRP A 138 15.20 -29.85 15.15
C TRP A 138 14.41 -30.81 16.05
N ILE A 139 13.08 -30.82 15.96
CA ILE A 139 12.21 -31.69 16.77
C ILE A 139 11.97 -33.03 16.07
N LEU A 140 11.76 -32.99 14.74
CA LEU A 140 11.28 -34.15 13.98
C LEU A 140 12.40 -34.96 13.33
N MET A 141 13.55 -34.37 13.02
CA MET A 141 14.63 -35.02 12.26
C MET A 141 15.82 -35.43 13.15
N THR A 142 16.65 -36.35 12.65
CA THR A 142 17.92 -36.69 13.29
C THR A 142 18.90 -35.52 13.25
N LEU A 143 19.86 -35.49 14.18
CA LEU A 143 20.79 -34.37 14.35
C LEU A 143 21.52 -34.00 13.04
N GLU A 144 22.01 -35.00 12.31
CA GLU A 144 22.74 -34.81 11.06
C GLU A 144 21.88 -34.10 10.00
N VAL A 145 20.63 -34.54 9.84
CA VAL A 145 19.69 -33.97 8.87
C VAL A 145 19.21 -32.59 9.32
N ALA A 146 18.96 -32.40 10.62
CA ALA A 146 18.54 -31.13 11.19
C ALA A 146 19.57 -30.02 10.99
N ILE A 147 20.87 -30.33 11.11
CA ILE A 147 21.96 -29.38 10.85
C ILE A 147 21.95 -28.94 9.39
N VAL A 148 21.89 -29.89 8.45
CA VAL A 148 21.87 -29.59 7.01
C VAL A 148 20.63 -28.78 6.63
N ALA A 149 19.45 -29.16 7.15
CA ALA A 149 18.20 -28.41 6.95
C ALA A 149 18.32 -26.97 7.50
N SER A 150 18.88 -26.80 8.69
CA SER A 150 19.06 -25.48 9.32
C SER A 150 20.02 -24.59 8.53
N MET A 151 21.08 -25.16 7.95
CA MET A 151 21.98 -24.44 7.04
C MET A 151 21.25 -23.96 5.78
N GLY A 152 20.43 -24.82 5.17
CA GLY A 152 19.64 -24.47 3.99
C GLY A 152 18.59 -23.40 4.26
N ILE A 153 17.91 -23.47 5.40
CA ILE A 153 16.91 -22.48 5.83
C ILE A 153 17.60 -21.14 6.14
N SER A 154 18.72 -21.16 6.87
CA SER A 154 19.49 -19.96 7.20
C SER A 154 20.04 -19.27 5.96
N TRP A 155 20.54 -20.04 4.99
CA TRP A 155 20.95 -19.53 3.68
C TRP A 155 19.77 -18.87 2.95
N SER A 156 18.60 -19.50 2.94
CA SER A 156 17.40 -18.95 2.33
C SER A 156 17.00 -17.62 2.97
N ILE A 157 16.96 -17.54 4.31
CA ILE A 157 16.70 -16.31 5.05
C ILE A 157 17.70 -15.22 4.68
N TYR A 158 18.99 -15.54 4.66
CA TYR A 158 20.05 -14.59 4.29
C TYR A 158 19.85 -14.05 2.87
N VAL A 159 19.58 -14.92 1.90
CA VAL A 159 19.33 -14.53 0.51
C VAL A 159 18.09 -13.65 0.41
N ILE A 160 16.99 -14.01 1.07
CA ILE A 160 15.74 -13.23 1.08
C ILE A 160 15.99 -11.83 1.62
N ILE A 161 16.62 -11.69 2.79
CA ILE A 161 16.89 -10.38 3.40
C ILE A 161 17.83 -9.54 2.50
N ARG A 162 18.88 -10.17 1.98
CA ARG A 162 19.84 -9.49 1.08
C ARG A 162 19.16 -9.00 -0.19
N GLN A 163 18.33 -9.84 -0.81
CA GLN A 163 17.61 -9.50 -2.04
C GLN A 163 16.56 -8.42 -1.77
N ALA A 164 15.80 -8.51 -0.67
CA ALA A 164 14.85 -7.48 -0.27
C ALA A 164 15.54 -6.12 -0.10
N ARG A 165 16.67 -6.07 0.63
CA ARG A 165 17.46 -4.84 0.81
C ARG A 165 18.01 -4.31 -0.52
N ARG A 166 18.54 -5.18 -1.38
CA ARG A 166 19.07 -4.82 -2.70
C ARG A 166 17.98 -4.22 -3.60
N ILE A 167 16.82 -4.87 -3.64
CA ILE A 167 15.67 -4.40 -4.43
C ILE A 167 15.19 -3.06 -3.87
N HIS A 168 15.01 -2.95 -2.55
CA HIS A 168 14.60 -1.70 -1.91
C HIS A 168 15.58 -0.55 -2.19
N ALA A 169 16.89 -0.80 -2.15
CA ALA A 169 17.89 0.21 -2.46
C ALA A 169 17.92 0.60 -3.94
N LYS A 170 17.61 -0.34 -4.85
CA LYS A 170 17.60 -0.08 -6.30
C LYS A 170 16.36 0.68 -6.77
N PHE A 171 15.22 0.43 -6.13
CA PHE A 171 13.92 1.00 -6.53
C PHE A 171 13.40 2.07 -5.55
N GLY A 172 14.17 2.40 -4.50
CA GLY A 172 13.87 3.51 -3.63
C GLY A 172 14.12 4.83 -4.36
N LEU A 173 13.04 5.56 -4.65
CA LEU A 173 13.13 6.94 -5.15
C LEU A 173 13.46 7.86 -3.96
N SER A 174 14.45 8.73 -4.12
CA SER A 174 14.66 9.81 -3.14
C SER A 174 13.42 10.71 -3.14
N PRO A 175 12.95 11.21 -1.98
CA PRO A 175 11.85 12.19 -1.93
C PRO A 175 12.08 13.42 -2.81
N SER A 176 13.35 13.76 -3.09
CA SER A 176 13.74 14.85 -4.00
C SER A 176 13.59 14.53 -5.49
N GLU A 177 13.52 13.25 -5.86
CA GLU A 177 13.35 12.76 -7.23
C GLU A 177 11.90 12.36 -7.52
N ALA A 178 11.08 12.20 -6.47
CA ALA A 178 9.67 11.86 -6.58
C ALA A 178 8.86 13.08 -7.02
N VAL A 179 8.54 13.16 -8.31
CA VAL A 179 7.60 14.17 -8.83
C VAL A 179 6.20 13.83 -8.34
N THR A 180 5.65 14.65 -7.47
CA THR A 180 4.29 14.45 -6.97
C THR A 180 3.30 15.08 -7.95
N PHE A 181 2.09 14.53 -8.01
CA PHE A 181 1.03 15.05 -8.86
C PHE A 181 0.72 16.54 -8.61
N SER A 182 0.83 16.98 -7.35
CA SER A 182 0.71 18.39 -6.96
C SER A 182 1.73 19.28 -7.68
N ASP A 183 2.95 18.79 -7.93
CA ASP A 183 4.02 19.53 -8.62
C ASP A 183 3.70 19.69 -10.11
N ILE A 184 3.05 18.68 -10.72
CA ILE A 184 2.59 18.74 -12.12
C ILE A 184 1.44 19.76 -12.25
N MET A 185 0.52 19.80 -11.29
CA MET A 185 -0.64 20.71 -11.29
C MET A 185 -0.28 22.15 -10.87
N THR A 186 0.81 22.36 -10.13
CA THR A 186 1.34 23.69 -9.75
C THR A 186 2.44 24.19 -10.68
N SER A 187 2.88 23.38 -11.64
CA SER A 187 3.84 23.80 -12.66
C SER A 187 3.32 25.05 -13.40
N PRO A 188 4.17 26.09 -13.60
CA PRO A 188 3.76 27.40 -14.14
C PRO A 188 3.16 27.37 -15.56
N VAL A 189 3.16 26.21 -16.21
CA VAL A 189 2.47 25.95 -17.48
C VAL A 189 0.94 25.90 -17.30
N ILE A 190 0.45 25.60 -16.10
CA ILE A 190 -0.97 25.58 -15.75
C ILE A 190 -1.20 26.67 -14.71
N PRO A 191 -1.79 27.82 -15.07
CA PRO A 191 -2.13 28.83 -14.09
C PRO A 191 -3.11 28.22 -13.08
N SER A 192 -2.75 28.21 -11.81
CA SER A 192 -3.68 27.93 -10.72
C SER A 192 -4.85 28.90 -10.86
N THR A 193 -6.05 28.35 -11.02
CA THR A 193 -7.31 29.11 -11.11
C THR A 193 -7.69 29.82 -9.79
N SER A 194 -6.72 30.08 -8.91
CA SER A 194 -6.93 30.85 -7.68
C SER A 194 -6.88 32.36 -7.89
N ASP A 195 -6.36 32.85 -9.03
CA ASP A 195 -6.16 34.29 -9.26
C ASP A 195 -7.16 34.95 -10.23
N SER A 196 -8.21 34.25 -10.68
CA SER A 196 -9.19 34.82 -11.61
C SER A 196 -10.58 35.07 -11.03
N SER A 197 -10.82 34.85 -9.73
CA SER A 197 -12.15 35.01 -9.13
C SER A 197 -12.37 36.30 -8.32
N GLU A 198 -11.40 37.19 -8.20
CA GLU A 198 -11.57 38.41 -7.40
C GLU A 198 -12.18 39.63 -8.10
N PRO A 199 -12.00 39.93 -9.40
CA PRO A 199 -12.62 41.13 -9.97
C PRO A 199 -14.09 40.93 -10.37
N GLU A 200 -14.52 39.73 -10.79
CA GLU A 200 -15.89 39.50 -11.28
C GLU A 200 -16.93 39.34 -10.17
N VAL A 201 -16.56 38.70 -9.05
CA VAL A 201 -17.46 38.53 -7.89
C VAL A 201 -17.66 39.84 -7.13
N LEU A 202 -16.64 40.72 -7.12
CA LEU A 202 -16.73 42.05 -6.53
C LEU A 202 -17.57 43.00 -7.40
N LEU A 203 -17.46 42.91 -8.73
CA LEU A 203 -18.30 43.66 -9.66
C LEU A 203 -19.77 43.22 -9.59
N LEU A 204 -20.06 41.92 -9.47
CA LEU A 204 -21.43 41.42 -9.30
C LEU A 204 -22.03 41.83 -7.93
N LYS A 205 -21.23 41.84 -6.85
CA LYS A 205 -21.69 42.35 -5.54
C LYS A 205 -21.96 43.86 -5.56
N ASN A 206 -21.11 44.64 -6.20
CA ASN A 206 -21.29 46.09 -6.32
C ASN A 206 -22.48 46.44 -7.24
N ALA A 207 -22.68 45.70 -8.34
CA ALA A 207 -23.85 45.87 -9.21
C ALA A 207 -25.17 45.51 -8.50
N GLN A 208 -25.19 44.46 -7.67
CA GLN A 208 -26.37 44.12 -6.86
C GLN A 208 -26.65 45.12 -5.72
N GLN A 209 -25.61 45.76 -5.16
CA GLN A 209 -25.79 46.81 -4.16
C GLN A 209 -26.34 48.11 -4.74
N HIS A 210 -25.97 48.47 -5.97
CA HIS A 210 -26.53 49.64 -6.66
C HIS A 210 -27.98 49.41 -7.12
N ALA A 211 -28.34 48.19 -7.55
CA ALA A 211 -29.73 47.87 -7.93
C ALA A 211 -30.71 47.89 -6.74
N ARG A 212 -30.25 47.62 -5.51
CA ARG A 212 -31.10 47.68 -4.30
C ARG A 212 -31.31 49.09 -3.74
N ARG A 213 -30.49 50.09 -4.10
CA ARG A 213 -30.64 51.47 -3.61
C ARG A 213 -31.58 52.34 -4.45
N GLY A 214 -31.97 51.90 -5.64
CA GLY A 214 -32.88 52.66 -6.52
C GLY A 214 -34.38 52.35 -6.38
N ILE A 215 -34.79 51.56 -5.38
CA ILE A 215 -36.18 51.08 -5.23
C ILE A 215 -36.93 51.77 -4.05
N TYR A 216 -36.29 52.70 -3.34
CA TYR A 216 -36.89 53.39 -2.18
C TYR A 216 -36.81 54.93 -2.25
N ASP A 217 -36.91 55.52 -3.44
CA ASP A 217 -37.10 56.96 -3.60
C ASP A 217 -38.26 57.24 -4.58
N VAL A 218 -39.50 57.03 -4.10
CA VAL A 218 -40.73 57.74 -4.50
C VAL A 218 -41.65 57.81 -3.28
#